data_AF-A0A553JVE7-F1
#
_entry.id   AF-A0A553JVE7-F1
#
_cell.length_a   1.000
_cell.length_b   1.000
_cell.length_c   1.000
_cell.angle_alpha   90.00
_cell.angle_beta   90.00
_cell.angle_gamma   90.00
#
_symmetry.space_group_name_H-M   'P 1'
#
loop_
_entity.id
_entity.type
_entity.pdbx_description
1 polymer ?
#
loop_
_entity_poly.entity_id
_entity_poly.type
_entity_poly.pdbx_seq_one_letter_code
_entity_poly.pdbx_strand_id
1 'polypeptide(L)'
;PREGEVVLNDSYREMAAHYSAAVLPGRVRKPKDKASVENTVAHVATWVIAALRDEVFTSLPELAAAIEVRVAAYNTTPFQKRPGSRHSVFVSEEQPLLRPLP
;
A
#
# COMPACT_ATOMS: atom_id res chain seq x y z
N PRO A 1 -25.61 11.81 6.17
CA PRO A 1 -26.72 10.89 6.51
C PRO A 1 -26.75 10.62 8.02
N ARG A 2 -27.92 10.81 8.65
CA ARG A 2 -28.22 10.27 9.98
C ARG A 2 -28.20 8.74 9.80
N GLU A 3 -27.44 8.01 10.60
CA GLU A 3 -27.14 6.54 10.48
C GLU A 3 -25.96 6.09 9.59
N GLY A 4 -24.88 6.86 9.48
CA GLY A 4 -23.56 6.27 9.15
C GLY A 4 -23.43 5.56 7.80
N GLU A 5 -24.43 5.69 6.91
CA GLU A 5 -24.35 5.18 5.54
C GLU A 5 -23.22 5.91 4.82
N VAL A 6 -22.17 5.15 4.47
CA VAL A 6 -21.06 5.71 3.72
C VAL A 6 -21.45 5.71 2.25
N VAL A 7 -21.89 6.88 1.77
CA VAL A 7 -22.13 7.11 0.36
C VAL A 7 -20.77 7.28 -0.33
N LEU A 8 -20.39 6.31 -1.15
CA LEU A 8 -19.22 6.42 -2.02
C LEU A 8 -19.49 7.50 -3.08
N ASN A 9 -18.49 8.33 -3.37
CA ASN A 9 -18.56 9.23 -4.51
C ASN A 9 -18.57 8.44 -5.82
N ASP A 10 -19.02 9.11 -6.89
CA ASP A 10 -19.25 8.44 -8.17
C ASP A 10 -17.96 7.88 -8.78
N SER A 11 -16.83 8.59 -8.65
CA SER A 11 -15.53 8.12 -9.13
C SER A 11 -15.09 6.80 -8.48
N TYR A 12 -15.24 6.65 -7.16
CA TYR A 12 -14.92 5.39 -6.48
C TYR A 12 -15.89 4.26 -6.86
N ARG A 13 -17.16 4.58 -7.11
CA ARG A 13 -18.17 3.61 -7.54
C ARG A 13 -17.87 3.09 -8.95
N GLU A 14 -17.54 3.98 -9.88
CA GLU A 14 -17.17 3.62 -11.25
C GLU A 14 -15.90 2.78 -11.28
N MET A 15 -14.87 3.17 -10.50
CA MET A 15 -13.65 2.39 -10.36
C MET A 15 -13.92 0.98 -9.80
N ALA A 16 -14.73 0.89 -8.75
CA ALA A 16 -15.13 -0.39 -8.17
C ALA A 16 -15.84 -1.29 -9.19
N ALA A 17 -16.76 -0.73 -9.98
CA ALA A 17 -17.45 -1.45 -11.04
C ALA A 17 -16.48 -1.92 -12.14
N HIS A 18 -15.58 -1.04 -12.60
CA HIS A 18 -14.60 -1.34 -13.65
C HIS A 18 -13.67 -2.50 -13.26
N TYR A 19 -13.11 -2.47 -12.05
CA TYR A 19 -12.20 -3.51 -11.58
C TYR A 19 -12.90 -4.72 -10.94
N SER A 20 -14.24 -4.76 -10.94
CA SER A 20 -15.05 -5.74 -10.20
C SER A 20 -14.63 -5.87 -8.73
N ALA A 21 -14.35 -4.74 -8.08
CA ALA A 21 -13.90 -4.65 -6.70
C ALA A 21 -15.01 -4.14 -5.78
N ALA A 22 -14.98 -4.55 -4.52
CA ALA A 22 -15.84 -3.98 -3.48
C ALA A 22 -15.07 -2.93 -2.67
N VAL A 23 -15.63 -1.72 -2.55
CA VAL A 23 -15.07 -0.66 -1.69
C VAL A 23 -15.76 -0.73 -0.34
N LEU A 24 -15.01 -1.15 0.69
CA LEU A 24 -15.48 -1.26 2.07
C LEU A 24 -14.96 -0.10 2.91
N PRO A 25 -15.79 0.91 3.22
CA PRO A 25 -15.34 2.04 4.01
C PRO A 25 -15.20 1.67 5.48
N GLY A 26 -14.03 1.94 6.06
CA GLY A 26 -13.82 1.79 7.51
C GLY A 26 -14.69 2.77 8.31
N ARG A 27 -15.13 2.37 9.51
CA ARG A 27 -16.06 3.18 10.32
C ARG A 27 -15.39 4.46 10.80
N VAL A 28 -16.18 5.53 10.86
CA VAL A 28 -15.74 6.84 11.35
C VAL A 28 -15.22 6.70 12.79
N ARG A 29 -14.04 7.26 13.07
CA ARG A 29 -13.37 7.22 14.39
C ARG A 29 -13.11 5.80 14.93
N LYS A 30 -12.97 4.80 14.04
CA LYS A 30 -12.56 3.44 14.39
C LYS A 30 -11.23 3.10 13.69
N PRO A 31 -10.09 3.59 14.19
CA PRO A 31 -8.77 3.40 13.57
C PRO A 31 -8.41 1.91 13.39
N LYS A 32 -8.92 1.04 14.27
CA LYS A 32 -8.68 -0.41 14.19
C LYS A 32 -9.22 -1.08 12.91
N ASP A 33 -10.15 -0.46 12.19
CA ASP A 33 -10.68 -1.02 10.92
C ASP A 33 -9.64 -0.98 9.78
N LYS A 34 -8.54 -0.23 9.95
CA LYS A 34 -7.46 -0.11 8.96
C LYS A 34 -6.06 -0.29 9.57
N ALA A 35 -5.95 -0.95 10.72
CA ALA A 35 -4.69 -1.05 11.47
C ALA A 35 -3.51 -1.60 10.63
N SER A 36 -3.76 -2.57 9.74
CA SER A 36 -2.73 -3.12 8.84
C SER A 36 -2.15 -2.06 7.89
N VAL A 37 -3.02 -1.20 7.35
CA VAL A 37 -2.63 -0.11 6.44
C VAL A 37 -1.85 0.96 7.20
N GLU A 38 -2.37 1.41 8.35
CA GLU A 38 -1.70 2.42 9.18
C GLU A 38 -0.29 1.96 9.59
N ASN A 39 -0.15 0.70 10.01
CA ASN A 39 1.15 0.14 10.36
C ASN A 39 2.09 0.11 9.14
N THR A 40 1.58 -0.30 7.98
CA THR A 40 2.38 -0.32 6.73
C THR A 40 2.86 1.08 6.34
N VAL A 41 2.01 2.10 6.46
CA VAL A 41 2.39 3.50 6.22
C VAL A 41 3.52 3.93 7.15
N ALA A 42 3.42 3.62 8.45
CA ALA A 42 4.49 3.92 9.41
C ALA A 42 5.81 3.20 9.06
N HIS A 43 5.73 1.96 8.58
CA HIS A 43 6.90 1.22 8.11
C HIS A 43 7.52 1.87 6.87
N VAL A 44 6.72 2.27 5.86
CA VAL A 44 7.24 2.93 4.66
C VAL A 44 7.88 4.28 5.01
N ALA A 45 7.26 5.07 5.90
CA ALA A 45 7.85 6.31 6.39
C ALA A 45 9.23 6.09 7.02
N THR A 46 9.41 4.98 7.75
CA THR A 46 10.69 4.65 8.38
C THR A 46 11.70 4.09 7.37
N TRP A 47 11.31 3.11 6.56
CA TRP A 47 12.24 2.34 5.71
C TRP A 47 12.59 3.05 4.41
N VAL A 48 11.75 3.97 3.95
CA VAL A 48 11.95 4.72 2.71
C VAL A 48 12.27 6.17 3.02
N ILE A 49 11.34 6.90 3.63
CA ILE A 49 11.50 8.36 3.81
C ILE A 49 12.66 8.66 4.76
N ALA A 50 12.67 8.06 5.96
CA ALA A 50 13.73 8.32 6.93
C ALA A 50 15.09 7.77 6.47
N ALA A 51 15.11 6.78 5.59
CA ALA A 51 16.34 6.23 5.01
C ALA A 51 16.97 7.13 3.94
N LEU A 52 16.17 7.97 3.28
CA LEU A 52 16.61 8.93 2.25
C LEU A 52 16.77 10.36 2.77
N ARG A 53 16.50 10.62 4.06
CA ARG A 53 16.42 11.99 4.62
C ARG A 53 17.72 12.79 4.55
N ASP A 54 18.85 12.10 4.48
CA ASP A 54 20.20 12.68 4.47
C ASP A 54 20.78 12.73 3.03
N GLU A 55 19.97 12.36 2.03
CA GLU A 55 20.31 12.41 0.60
C GLU A 55 19.66 13.66 -0.05
N VAL A 56 20.38 14.32 -0.96
CA VAL A 56 19.88 15.49 -1.70
C VAL A 56 19.63 15.08 -3.14
N PHE A 57 18.40 15.27 -3.59
CA PHE A 57 17.98 15.02 -4.97
C PHE A 57 17.81 16.33 -5.72
N THR A 58 18.27 16.36 -6.96
CA THR A 58 18.17 17.55 -7.82
C THR A 58 17.09 17.42 -8.90
N SER A 59 16.48 16.23 -9.00
CA SER A 59 15.39 15.96 -9.93
C SER A 59 14.41 14.92 -9.38
N LEU A 60 13.16 14.96 -9.88
CA LEU A 60 12.14 13.96 -9.52
C LEU A 60 12.49 12.54 -9.99
N PRO A 61 13.05 12.32 -11.20
CA PRO A 61 13.45 10.97 -11.61
C PRO A 61 14.51 10.35 -10.71
N GLU A 62 15.46 11.15 -10.22
CA GLU A 62 16.50 10.71 -9.29
C GLU A 62 15.89 10.25 -7.95
N LEU A 63 14.97 11.06 -7.40
CA LEU A 63 14.22 10.69 -6.20
C LEU A 63 13.37 9.43 -6.42
N ALA A 64 12.68 9.32 -7.56
CA ALA A 64 11.85 8.16 -7.89
C ALA A 64 12.68 6.87 -7.93
N ALA A 65 13.84 6.90 -8.59
CA ALA A 65 14.76 5.77 -8.63
C ALA A 65 15.26 5.38 -7.22
N ALA A 66 15.61 6.36 -6.38
CA ALA A 66 16.03 6.10 -5.01
C ALA A 66 14.90 5.47 -4.16
N ILE A 67 13.66 5.96 -4.32
CA ILE A 67 12.47 5.38 -3.69
C ILE A 67 12.27 3.92 -4.13
N GLU A 68 12.36 3.64 -5.44
CA GLU A 68 12.22 2.29 -5.98
C GLU A 68 13.22 1.32 -5.35
N VAL A 69 14.48 1.73 -5.22
CA VAL A 69 15.53 0.92 -4.57
C VAL A 69 15.17 0.62 -3.11
N ARG A 70 14.76 1.64 -2.34
CA ARG A 70 14.40 1.44 -0.91
C ARG A 70 13.16 0.57 -0.75
N VAL A 71 12.16 0.76 -1.61
CA VAL A 71 10.92 -0.05 -1.61
C VAL A 71 11.23 -1.50 -1.98
N ALA A 72 12.06 -1.74 -2.99
CA ALA A 72 12.48 -3.08 -3.36
C ALA A 72 13.21 -3.78 -2.20
N ALA A 73 14.15 -3.10 -1.56
CA ALA A 73 14.86 -3.62 -0.39
C ALA A 73 13.92 -3.94 0.79
N TYR A 74 12.97 -3.04 1.09
CA TYR A 74 11.98 -3.26 2.13
C TYR A 74 11.09 -4.48 1.83
N ASN A 75 10.68 -4.66 0.58
CA ASN A 75 9.82 -5.76 0.18
C ASN A 75 10.54 -7.12 0.18
N THR A 76 11.84 -7.15 -0.10
CA THR A 76 12.65 -8.39 -0.07
C THR A 76 13.19 -8.73 1.32
N THR A 77 13.17 -7.79 2.26
CA THR A 77 13.61 -8.02 3.65
C THR A 77 12.82 -9.18 4.29
N PRO A 78 13.50 -10.18 4.89
CA PRO A 78 12.84 -11.29 5.56
C PRO A 78 11.95 -10.85 6.73
N PHE A 79 10.86 -11.58 6.97
CA PHE A 79 10.06 -11.35 8.16
C PHE A 79 10.80 -11.79 9.43
N GLN A 80 10.53 -11.12 10.55
CA GLN A 80 11.17 -11.44 11.84
C GLN A 80 10.61 -12.72 12.48
N LYS A 81 9.32 -13.02 12.28
CA LYS A 81 8.60 -14.08 13.02
C LYS A 81 8.07 -15.22 12.15
N ARG A 82 8.36 -15.20 10.84
CA ARG A 82 7.92 -16.23 9.89
C ARG A 82 8.89 -16.32 8.71
N PRO A 83 8.95 -17.44 7.97
CA PRO A 83 9.77 -17.53 6.76
C PRO A 83 9.25 -16.62 5.64
N GLY A 84 10.14 -16.27 4.71
CA GLY A 84 9.84 -15.46 3.53
C GLY A 84 9.93 -13.94 3.75
N SER A 85 9.43 -13.20 2.77
CA SER A 85 9.39 -11.73 2.71
C SER A 85 8.07 -11.25 2.12
N ARG A 86 7.83 -9.93 2.09
CA ARG A 86 6.63 -9.36 1.45
C ARG A 86 6.60 -9.71 -0.04
N HIS A 87 7.76 -9.64 -0.69
CA HIS A 87 7.91 -10.00 -2.08
C HIS A 87 7.64 -11.50 -2.32
N SER A 88 8.15 -12.39 -1.47
CA SER A 88 7.89 -13.83 -1.66
C SER A 88 6.40 -14.17 -1.53
N VAL A 89 5.71 -13.55 -0.56
CA VAL A 89 4.26 -13.72 -0.37
C VAL A 89 3.49 -13.19 -1.59
N PHE A 90 3.85 -12.01 -2.09
CA PHE A 90 3.23 -11.47 -3.31
C PHE A 90 3.36 -12.44 -4.48
N VAL A 91 4.57 -12.95 -4.74
CA VAL A 91 4.84 -13.86 -5.86
C VAL A 91 4.08 -15.18 -5.70
N SER A 92 4.05 -15.77 -4.50
CA SER A 92 3.43 -17.08 -4.29
C SER A 92 1.92 -17.05 -4.13
N GLU A 93 1.36 -16.00 -3.55
CA GLU A 93 -0.06 -15.95 -3.15
C GLU A 93 -0.89 -14.95 -3.96
N GLU A 94 -0.35 -13.77 -4.28
CA GLU A 94 -1.13 -12.67 -4.86
C GLU A 94 -1.01 -12.60 -6.39
N GLN A 95 0.23 -12.69 -6.91
CA GLN A 95 0.53 -12.58 -8.34
C GLN A 95 -0.28 -13.53 -9.22
N PRO A 96 -0.50 -14.82 -8.85
CA PRO A 96 -1.31 -15.74 -9.65
C PRO A 96 -2.79 -15.36 -9.73
N LEU A 97 -3.27 -14.53 -8.79
CA LEU A 97 -4.67 -14.08 -8.71
C LEU A 97 -4.90 -12.75 -9.42
N LEU A 98 -3.83 -12.08 -9.88
CA LEU A 98 -3.94 -10.80 -10.57
C LEU A 98 -4.59 -10.98 -11.94
N ARG A 99 -5.51 -10.06 -12.25
CA ARG A 99 -6.10 -9.96 -13.59
C ARG A 99 -5.14 -9.19 -14.50
N PRO A 100 -5.16 -9.46 -15.82
CA PRO A 100 -4.45 -8.63 -16.78
C PRO A 100 -4.92 -7.17 -16.65
N LEU A 101 -4.01 -6.24 -16.90
CA LEU A 101 -4.39 -4.83 -17.02
C LEU A 101 -5.34 -4.69 -18.23
N PRO A 102 -6.43 -3.91 -18.10
CA PRO A 102 -7.33 -3.60 -19.21
C PRO A 102 -6.64 -2.79 -20.32
#